data_AF-A0A0F3ME79-F1
#
_entry.id   AF-A0A0F3ME79-F1
#
_cell.length_a   1.000
_cell.length_b   1.000
_cell.length_c   1.000
_cell.angle_alpha   90.00
_cell.angle_beta   90.00
_cell.angle_gamma   90.00
#
_symmetry.space_group_name_H-M   'P 1'
#
loop_
_entity.id
_entity.type
_entity.pdbx_description
1 polymer ?
#
loop_
_entity_poly.entity_id
_entity_poly.type
_entity_poly.pdbx_seq_one_letter_code
_entity_poly.pdbx_strand_id
1 'polypeptide(L)' 'MNQDKVELLLIKLLDRLNNIKTIFIKPAKRRQEIILETQQEFIPLAEYLKLPKIAIELNKYCELYAT' A
#
# COMPACT_ATOMS: atom_id res chain seq x y z
N MET A 1 16.88 -6.96 -14.82
CA MET A 1 16.20 -6.47 -13.60
C MET A 1 16.96 -7.04 -12.42
N ASN A 2 17.50 -6.21 -11.53
CA ASN A 2 18.29 -6.71 -10.40
C ASN A 2 17.34 -7.40 -9.40
N GLN A 3 17.54 -8.69 -9.14
CA GLN A 3 16.67 -9.51 -8.28
C GLN A 3 16.53 -8.91 -6.88
N ASP A 4 17.63 -8.43 -6.29
CA ASP A 4 17.66 -7.80 -4.96
C ASP A 4 16.72 -6.60 -4.88
N LYS A 5 16.63 -5.81 -5.97
CA LYS A 5 15.73 -4.65 -6.01
C LYS A 5 14.26 -5.06 -6.06
N VAL A 6 13.94 -6.14 -6.78
CA VAL A 6 12.55 -6.64 -6.87
C VAL A 6 12.12 -7.21 -5.53
N GLU A 7 12.98 -7.98 -4.87
CA GLU A 7 12.72 -8.52 -3.53
C GLU A 7 12.50 -7.40 -2.51
N LEU A 8 13.34 -6.36 -2.54
CA LEU A 8 13.16 -5.20 -1.67
C LEU A 8 11.82 -4.49 -1.90
N LEU A 9 11.39 -4.33 -3.16
CA LEU A 9 10.10 -3.74 -3.50
C LEU A 9 8.94 -4.61 -3.02
N LEU A 10 9.04 -5.93 -3.16
CA LEU A 10 8.03 -6.87 -2.65
C LEU A 10 7.91 -6.80 -1.12
N ILE A 11 9.04 -6.78 -0.40
CA ILE A 11 9.04 -6.65 1.06
C ILE A 11 8.34 -5.35 1.48
N LYS A 12 8.69 -4.22 0.86
CA LYS A 12 8.05 -2.93 1.15
C LYS A 12 6.56 -2.91 0.84
N LEU A 13 6.15 -3.54 -0.26
CA LEU A 13 4.74 -3.62 -0.65
C LEU A 13 3.92 -4.44 0.35
N LEU A 14 4.44 -5.59 0.78
CA LEU A 14 3.78 -6.45 1.77
C LEU A 14 3.72 -5.80 3.16
N ASP A 15 4.78 -5.09 3.56
CA ASP A 15 4.75 -4.28 4.79
C ASP A 15 3.65 -3.22 4.73
N ARG A 16 3.53 -2.50 3.60
CA ARG A 16 2.46 -1.52 3.41
C ARG A 16 1.07 -2.14 3.49
N LEU A 17 0.87 -3.32 2.90
CA LEU A 17 -0.41 -4.04 2.98
C LEU A 17 -0.80 -4.36 4.43
N ASN A 18 0.15 -4.76 5.27
CA ASN A 18 -0.11 -4.99 6.70
C ASN A 18 -0.38 -3.68 7.47
N ASN A 19 0.37 -2.62 7.15
CA ASN A 19 0.18 -1.31 7.77
C ASN A 19 -1.22 -0.72 7.47
N ILE A 20 -1.71 -0.84 6.23
CA ILE A 20 -3.02 -0.28 5.89
C ILE A 20 -4.19 -1.06 6.52
N LYS A 21 -4.02 -2.38 6.76
CA LYS A 21 -5.00 -3.21 7.49
C LYS A 21 -5.27 -2.73 8.91
N THR A 22 -4.27 -2.09 9.54
CA THR A 22 -4.32 -1.63 10.93
C THR A 22 -4.32 -0.10 11.06
N ILE A 23 -4.55 0.62 9.96
CA ILE A 23 -4.47 2.09 9.89
C ILE A 23 -5.46 2.79 10.84
N PHE A 24 -6.58 2.15 11.19
CA PHE A 24 -7.60 2.70 12.09
C PHE A 24 -7.06 3.04 13.48
N ILE A 25 -5.95 2.41 13.91
CA ILE A 25 -5.26 2.68 15.19
C ILE A 25 -4.53 4.04 15.15
N LYS A 26 -4.19 4.55 13.96
CA LYS A 26 -3.46 5.82 13.81
C LYS A 26 -4.40 7.03 13.92
N PRO A 27 -3.90 8.19 14.39
CA PRO A 27 -4.66 9.44 14.38
C PRO A 27 -5.08 9.86 12.96
N ALA A 28 -6.21 10.56 12.83
CA ALA A 28 -6.82 10.90 11.54
C ALA A 28 -5.84 11.54 10.53
N LYS A 29 -5.06 12.55 10.95
CA LYS A 29 -4.03 13.16 10.09
C LYS A 29 -3.05 12.14 9.52
N ARG A 30 -2.54 11.25 10.38
CA ARG A 30 -1.58 10.22 9.97
C ARG A 30 -2.23 9.17 9.07
N ARG A 31 -3.52 8.85 9.27
CA ARG A 31 -4.26 7.97 8.35
C ARG A 31 -4.31 8.56 6.95
N GLN A 32 -4.64 9.85 6.83
CA GLN A 32 -4.76 10.51 5.53
C GLN A 32 -3.41 10.55 4.78
N GLU A 33 -2.31 10.83 5.48
CA GLU A 33 -0.95 10.74 4.91
C GLU A 33 -0.64 9.34 4.37
N ILE A 34 -0.93 8.29 5.15
CA ILE A 34 -0.69 6.90 4.76
C ILE A 34 -1.57 6.48 3.57
N ILE A 35 -2.84 6.92 3.53
CA ILE A 35 -3.76 6.64 2.43
C ILE A 35 -3.25 7.27 1.14
N LEU A 36 -2.91 8.56 1.18
CA LEU A 36 -2.37 9.29 0.03
C LEU A 36 -1.10 8.63 -0.52
N GLU A 37 -0.15 8.32 0.35
CA GLU A 37 1.07 7.60 -0.02
C GLU A 37 0.75 6.23 -0.64
N THR A 38 -0.20 5.49 -0.07
CA THR A 38 -0.58 4.17 -0.59
C THR A 38 -1.20 4.27 -1.97
N GLN A 39 -2.08 5.25 -2.20
CA GLN A 39 -2.73 5.48 -3.50
C GLN A 39 -1.74 5.93 -4.57
N GLN A 40 -0.81 6.82 -4.24
CA GLN A 40 0.11 7.42 -5.21
C GLN A 40 1.33 6.55 -5.52
N GLU A 41 1.83 5.77 -4.55
CA GLU A 41 3.09 5.03 -4.70
C GLU A 41 2.87 3.51 -4.71
N PHE A 42 2.11 2.97 -3.76
CA PHE A 42 2.07 1.52 -3.52
C PHE A 42 1.07 0.78 -4.42
N ILE A 43 -0.06 1.40 -4.78
CA ILE A 43 -1.00 0.82 -5.77
C ILE A 43 -0.31 0.72 -7.15
N PRO A 44 0.31 1.79 -7.70
CA PRO A 44 1.06 1.69 -8.95
C PRO A 44 2.22 0.70 -8.87
N LEU A 45 2.89 0.60 -7.72
CA LEU A 45 3.94 -0.41 -7.52
C LEU A 45 3.39 -1.84 -7.61
N ALA A 46 2.23 -2.13 -7.02
CA ALA A 46 1.59 -3.44 -7.12
C ALA A 46 1.21 -3.79 -8.56
N GLU A 47 0.71 -2.80 -9.32
CA GLU A 47 0.40 -2.96 -10.74
C GLU A 47 1.67 -3.21 -11.58
N TYR A 48 2.72 -2.42 -11.34
CA TYR A 48 4.03 -2.58 -11.99
C TYR A 48 4.62 -3.98 -11.75
N LEU A 49 4.49 -4.51 -10.54
CA LEU A 49 4.93 -5.86 -10.18
C LEU A 49 3.96 -6.97 -10.65
N LYS A 50 2.89 -6.62 -11.38
CA LYS A 50 1.86 -7.55 -11.88
C LYS A 50 1.13 -8.30 -10.76
N LEU A 51 0.85 -7.62 -9.65
CA LEU A 51 0.16 -8.14 -8.47
C LEU A 51 -1.21 -7.46 -8.28
N PRO A 52 -2.17 -7.65 -9.21
CA PRO A 52 -3.43 -6.91 -9.21
C PRO A 52 -4.31 -7.19 -7.98
N LYS A 53 -4.21 -8.39 -7.38
CA LYS A 53 -4.93 -8.73 -6.15
C LYS A 53 -4.51 -7.82 -4.98
N ILE A 54 -3.22 -7.50 -4.88
CA ILE A 54 -2.70 -6.61 -3.84
C ILE A 54 -3.11 -5.17 -4.12
N ALA A 55 -3.05 -4.72 -5.38
CA ALA A 55 -3.53 -3.38 -5.76
C ALA A 55 -5.01 -3.17 -5.36
N ILE A 56 -5.87 -4.15 -5.66
CA ILE A 56 -7.29 -4.13 -5.28
C ILE A 56 -7.46 -4.10 -3.76
N GLU A 57 -6.71 -4.91 -3.02
CA GLU A 57 -6.80 -4.96 -1.56
C GLU A 57 -6.33 -3.65 -0.91
N LEU A 58 -5.24 -3.06 -1.38
CA LEU A 58 -4.77 -1.74 -0.96
C LEU A 58 -5.84 -0.67 -1.22
N ASN A 59 -6.41 -0.64 -2.44
CA ASN A 59 -7.41 0.34 -2.82
C ASN A 59 -8.67 0.24 -1.94
N LYS A 60 -9.13 -0.99 -1.66
CA LYS A 60 -10.27 -1.23 -0.76
C LYS A 60 -10.07 -0.60 0.62
N TYR A 61 -8.87 -0.69 1.20
CA TYR A 61 -8.60 -0.08 2.50
C TYR A 61 -8.46 1.45 2.41
N CYS A 62 -7.89 1.97 1.32
CA CYS A 62 -7.86 3.41 1.08
C CYS A 62 -9.28 4.00 1.04
N GLU A 63 -10.19 3.38 0.28
CA GLU A 63 -11.59 3.80 0.18
C GLU A 63 -12.32 3.70 1.51
N LEU A 64 -12.09 2.63 2.28
CA LEU A 64 -12.72 2.41 3.58
C LEU A 64 -12.37 3.50 4.62
N TYR A 65 -11.17 4.09 4.53
CA TYR A 65 -10.66 5.03 5.53
C TYR A 65 -10.44 6.45 4.97
N ALA A 66 -10.96 6.77 3.79
CA ALA A 66 -10.81 8.08 3.15
C ALA A 66 -11.59 9.22 3.82
N THR A 67 -12.43 8.92 4.80
CA THR A 67 -13.21 9.85 5.65
C THR A 67 -12.47 10.27 6.92
#